data_AF-A0AAD5TQI3-F1
#
_entry.id   AF-A0AAD5TQI3-F1
#
_cell.length_a   1.000
_cell.length_b   1.000
_cell.length_c   1.000
_cell.angle_alpha   90.00
_cell.angle_beta   90.00
_cell.angle_gamma   90.00
#
_symmetry.space_group_name_H-M   'P 1'
#
loop_
_entity.id
_entity.type
_entity.pdbx_description
1 polymer ?
#
loop_
_entity_poly.entity_id
_entity_poly.type
_entity_poly.pdbx_seq_one_letter_code
_entity_poly.pdbx_strand_id
1 'polypeptide(L)'
;MADVDPQAATPMDTEGEKAEAPQEAAQPINKRGINGDEEEGAIAEPRMTIHGEMKRPRLSMDDKLAKRSKRMFGMLNGTLMSAKKSTERKSEAEKRRDELEEKLAEKLKQEKEQLSEAYRQEMEAKQAAVKFRRQEEDRAREQQTKEVLRANRVNVAKYLQTKSQPPLYFLPKTPNEAIVSLLADATRALVMDTEKERVLELNAASEPENEDNSAKDAMDVDRS
;
A
#
# COMPACT_ATOMS: atom_id res chain seq x y z
N MET A 1 -26.07 49.51 45.29
CA MET A 1 -24.70 50.07 45.35
C MET A 1 -23.86 49.19 44.42
N ALA A 2 -23.63 49.72 43.21
CA ALA A 2 -22.81 49.24 42.09
C ALA A 2 -23.19 47.84 41.53
N ASP A 3 -23.82 47.67 40.36
CA ASP A 3 -23.50 48.12 38.98
C ASP A 3 -22.16 47.55 38.46
N VAL A 4 -21.93 47.10 37.21
CA VAL A 4 -22.68 46.88 35.96
C VAL A 4 -21.63 46.24 34.99
N ASP A 5 -22.09 45.34 34.12
CA ASP A 5 -21.56 44.88 32.81
C ASP A 5 -20.27 44.05 32.59
N PRO A 6 -20.38 43.00 31.75
CA PRO A 6 -19.30 42.46 30.92
C PRO A 6 -19.38 42.98 29.47
N GLN A 7 -18.31 43.62 28.97
CA GLN A 7 -18.14 43.90 27.54
C GLN A 7 -16.68 43.74 27.13
N ALA A 8 -16.44 42.96 26.07
CA ALA A 8 -15.71 43.38 24.86
C ALA A 8 -15.47 42.17 23.95
N ALA A 9 -16.41 41.93 23.04
CA ALA A 9 -16.16 41.23 21.78
C ALA A 9 -15.92 42.30 20.71
N THR A 10 -14.80 42.21 20.00
CA THR A 10 -14.52 43.00 18.79
C THR A 10 -14.08 42.04 17.68
N PRO A 11 -14.80 41.96 16.55
CA PRO A 11 -14.33 41.36 15.32
C PRO A 11 -13.43 42.35 14.56
N MET A 12 -12.29 41.88 14.06
CA MET A 12 -11.42 42.63 13.16
C MET A 12 -11.75 42.23 11.73
N ASP A 13 -12.58 43.04 11.08
CA ASP A 13 -12.66 43.14 9.63
C ASP A 13 -11.44 43.94 9.12
N THR A 14 -10.71 43.39 8.16
CA THR A 14 -9.82 44.16 7.29
C THR A 14 -10.23 43.90 5.85
N GLU A 15 -10.99 44.85 5.29
CA GLU A 15 -11.18 45.02 3.86
C GLU A 15 -9.90 45.59 3.21
N GLY A 16 -9.69 45.22 1.94
CA GLY A 16 -8.85 45.96 1.01
C GLY A 16 -7.65 45.16 0.49
N GLU A 17 -7.73 44.67 -0.74
CA GLU A 17 -7.03 45.32 -1.87
C GLU A 17 -7.31 44.55 -3.18
N LYS A 18 -8.03 45.21 -4.09
CA LYS A 18 -8.12 44.82 -5.50
C LYS A 18 -6.77 45.12 -6.16
N ALA A 19 -6.16 44.13 -6.79
CA ALA A 19 -5.15 44.34 -7.81
C ALA A 19 -5.52 43.55 -9.07
N GLU A 20 -5.87 44.32 -10.09
CA GLU A 20 -6.19 43.96 -11.47
C GLU A 20 -4.91 44.12 -12.32
N ALA A 21 -4.53 43.11 -13.10
CA ALA A 21 -3.77 43.18 -14.37
C ALA A 21 -3.47 41.76 -14.91
N PRO A 22 -3.11 41.57 -16.19
CA PRO A 22 -3.90 41.81 -17.39
C PRO A 22 -4.02 40.54 -18.28
N GLN A 23 -5.02 40.54 -19.18
CA GLN A 23 -5.12 39.59 -20.28
C GLN A 23 -4.31 40.10 -21.49
N GLU A 24 -3.38 39.29 -22.03
CA GLU A 24 -2.97 39.40 -23.44
C GLU A 24 -2.32 38.11 -24.01
N ALA A 25 -2.89 37.63 -25.12
CA ALA A 25 -2.33 36.90 -26.27
C ALA A 25 -1.61 35.52 -26.16
N ALA A 26 -2.34 34.47 -26.58
CA ALA A 26 -2.07 33.49 -27.68
C ALA A 26 -0.61 33.10 -28.04
N GLN A 27 -0.16 31.83 -28.14
CA GLN A 27 -0.53 30.76 -29.10
C GLN A 27 0.27 29.44 -28.83
N PRO A 28 0.00 28.30 -29.53
CA PRO A 28 0.02 26.95 -28.95
C PRO A 28 1.29 26.11 -29.19
N ILE A 29 1.61 25.23 -28.23
CA ILE A 29 2.66 24.22 -28.35
C ILE A 29 2.08 22.97 -29.02
N ASN A 30 2.47 22.78 -30.29
CA ASN A 30 2.42 21.49 -30.97
C ASN A 30 3.45 20.53 -30.35
N LYS A 31 3.00 19.34 -29.91
CA LYS A 31 3.62 18.04 -30.26
C LYS A 31 2.78 16.86 -29.74
N ARG A 32 2.05 16.29 -30.72
CA ARG A 32 1.47 14.95 -30.82
C ARG A 32 2.01 13.90 -29.82
N GLY A 33 1.14 13.44 -28.93
CA GLY A 33 1.10 12.04 -28.49
C GLY A 33 0.00 11.33 -29.28
N ILE A 34 0.38 10.51 -30.26
CA ILE A 34 -0.53 9.56 -30.90
C ILE A 34 -0.61 8.38 -29.94
N ASN A 35 -1.76 8.19 -29.31
CA ASN A 35 -2.28 6.91 -28.84
C ASN A 35 -3.80 7.05 -28.89
N GLY A 36 -4.41 6.37 -29.84
CA GLY A 36 -5.85 6.35 -30.05
C GLY A 36 -6.16 5.15 -30.92
N ASP A 37 -6.79 4.17 -30.29
CA ASP A 37 -7.40 2.99 -30.89
C ASP A 37 -8.36 3.37 -32.02
N GLU A 38 -8.53 2.49 -33.01
CA GLU A 38 -9.83 1.99 -33.49
C GLU A 38 -9.72 1.28 -34.85
N GLU A 39 -10.62 0.34 -35.02
CA GLU A 39 -10.81 -0.58 -36.13
C GLU A 39 -11.22 0.07 -37.48
N GLU A 40 -11.20 -0.81 -38.48
CA GLU A 40 -11.89 -0.78 -39.78
C GLU A 40 -11.23 -0.03 -40.95
N GLY A 41 -11.22 -0.72 -42.10
CA GLY A 41 -11.04 -0.10 -43.41
C GLY A 41 -10.18 -0.92 -44.36
N ALA A 42 -10.76 -1.93 -44.99
CA ALA A 42 -10.17 -2.62 -46.13
C ALA A 42 -9.91 -1.62 -47.28
N ILE A 43 -8.63 -1.32 -47.53
CA ILE A 43 -8.17 -0.68 -48.77
C ILE A 43 -7.14 -1.60 -49.39
N ALA A 44 -7.52 -2.21 -50.50
CA ALA A 44 -6.68 -3.09 -51.29
C ALA A 44 -5.58 -2.27 -51.99
N GLU A 45 -4.32 -2.54 -51.64
CA GLU A 45 -3.17 -2.15 -52.46
C GLU A 45 -2.16 -3.31 -52.59
N PRO A 46 -1.48 -3.42 -53.75
CA PRO A 46 -0.91 -4.68 -54.22
C PRO A 46 0.37 -5.03 -53.46
N ARG A 47 0.39 -6.26 -52.94
CA ARG A 47 1.56 -6.88 -52.32
C ARG A 47 2.62 -7.12 -53.40
N MET A 48 3.53 -6.16 -53.60
CA MET A 48 4.77 -6.40 -54.34
C MET A 48 5.65 -7.36 -53.53
N THR A 49 5.63 -8.63 -53.95
CA THR A 49 6.59 -9.63 -53.52
C THR A 49 7.98 -9.23 -54.03
N ILE A 50 8.86 -8.81 -53.13
CA ILE A 50 10.28 -8.61 -53.42
C ILE A 50 10.92 -10.00 -53.53
N HIS A 51 10.73 -10.65 -54.67
CA HIS A 51 11.57 -11.76 -55.11
C HIS A 51 12.72 -11.16 -55.92
N GLY A 52 13.90 -11.11 -55.30
CA GLY A 52 15.12 -10.69 -55.97
C GLY A 52 16.24 -10.42 -54.99
N GLU A 53 16.99 -11.45 -54.61
CA GLU A 53 18.29 -11.26 -53.97
C GLU A 53 19.21 -10.48 -54.94
N MET A 54 19.26 -9.16 -54.82
CA MET A 54 20.33 -8.38 -55.43
C MET A 54 21.62 -8.62 -54.63
N LYS A 55 22.24 -9.78 -54.85
CA LYS A 55 23.60 -10.07 -54.40
C LYS A 55 24.52 -9.08 -55.09
N ARG A 56 25.07 -8.14 -54.32
CA ARG A 56 26.11 -7.20 -54.76
C ARG A 56 27.19 -7.98 -55.52
N PRO A 57 27.62 -7.54 -56.72
CA PRO A 57 28.65 -8.24 -57.47
C PRO A 57 29.90 -8.35 -56.61
N ARG A 58 30.35 -9.59 -56.32
CA ARG A 58 31.62 -9.83 -55.64
C ARG A 58 32.71 -9.41 -56.63
N LEU A 59 33.39 -8.30 -56.32
CA LEU A 59 34.60 -7.92 -57.03
C LEU A 59 35.56 -9.13 -56.96
N SER A 60 36.03 -9.63 -58.10
CA SER A 60 37.01 -10.71 -58.11
C SER A 60 38.25 -10.25 -57.34
N MET A 61 38.52 -10.92 -56.23
CA MET A 61 39.62 -10.56 -55.34
C MET A 61 40.92 -10.97 -56.01
N ASP A 62 41.61 -10.01 -56.63
CA ASP A 62 43.05 -10.16 -56.86
C ASP A 62 43.74 -10.20 -55.48
N ASP A 63 44.61 -11.17 -55.24
CA ASP A 63 45.31 -11.36 -53.97
C ASP A 63 46.07 -10.11 -53.51
N LYS A 64 46.49 -9.28 -54.47
CA LYS A 64 47.13 -7.98 -54.21
C LYS A 64 46.15 -6.96 -53.62
N LEU A 65 44.90 -6.93 -54.11
CA LEU A 65 43.86 -6.03 -53.63
C LEU A 65 43.38 -6.43 -52.23
N ALA A 66 43.22 -7.74 -51.98
CA ALA A 66 42.87 -8.27 -50.66
C ALA A 66 43.95 -7.99 -49.61
N LYS A 67 45.23 -8.15 -49.97
CA LYS A 67 46.36 -7.79 -49.08
C LYS A 67 46.41 -6.29 -48.78
N ARG A 68 46.08 -5.44 -49.76
CA ARG A 68 46.03 -3.97 -49.58
C ARG A 68 44.83 -3.55 -48.72
N SER A 69 43.63 -4.09 -48.98
CA SER A 69 42.43 -3.76 -48.19
C SER A 69 42.58 -4.20 -46.74
N LYS A 70 43.16 -5.39 -46.50
CA LYS A 70 43.47 -5.86 -45.15
C LYS A 70 44.51 -4.98 -44.44
N ARG A 71 45.54 -4.49 -45.15
CA ARG A 71 46.51 -3.53 -44.60
C ARG A 71 45.87 -2.18 -44.28
N MET A 72 45.05 -1.65 -45.18
CA MET A 72 44.38 -0.36 -44.96
C MET A 72 43.40 -0.44 -43.78
N PHE A 73 42.60 -1.52 -43.71
CA PHE A 73 41.69 -1.74 -42.59
C PHE A 73 42.44 -2.02 -41.28
N GLY A 74 43.55 -2.76 -41.33
CA GLY A 74 44.41 -2.99 -40.16
C GLY A 74 45.06 -1.71 -39.65
N MET A 75 45.50 -0.82 -40.54
CA MET A 75 46.05 0.49 -40.16
C MET A 75 44.97 1.39 -39.56
N LEU A 76 43.78 1.45 -40.17
CA LEU A 76 42.65 2.20 -39.62
C LEU A 76 42.26 1.69 -38.23
N ASN A 77 42.12 0.37 -38.08
CA ASN A 77 41.79 -0.23 -36.79
C ASN A 77 42.92 0.00 -35.77
N GLY A 78 44.19 -0.03 -36.19
CA GLY A 78 45.33 0.31 -35.35
C GLY A 78 45.29 1.75 -34.86
N THR A 79 44.99 2.72 -35.73
CA THR A 79 44.88 4.14 -35.37
C THR A 79 43.67 4.41 -34.49
N LEU A 80 42.53 3.78 -34.75
CA LEU A 80 41.34 3.87 -33.88
C LEU A 80 41.62 3.31 -32.48
N MET A 81 42.32 2.16 -32.38
CA MET A 81 42.72 1.59 -31.10
C MET A 81 43.77 2.45 -30.39
N SER A 82 44.71 3.06 -31.13
CA SER A 82 45.70 3.98 -30.55
C SER A 82 45.06 5.29 -30.07
N ALA A 83 44.10 5.83 -30.81
CA ALA A 83 43.32 6.99 -30.42
C ALA A 83 42.49 6.69 -29.17
N LYS A 84 41.84 5.51 -29.13
CA LYS A 84 41.11 5.01 -27.96
C LYS A 84 42.03 4.85 -26.76
N LYS A 85 43.24 4.30 -26.93
CA LYS A 85 44.22 4.15 -25.85
C LYS A 85 44.76 5.49 -25.34
N SER A 86 44.92 6.49 -26.22
CA SER A 86 45.30 7.84 -25.81
C SER A 86 44.20 8.58 -25.05
N THR A 87 42.93 8.28 -25.33
CA THR A 87 41.78 8.79 -24.56
C THR A 87 41.48 7.95 -23.30
N GLU A 88 41.84 6.66 -23.28
CA GLU A 88 41.66 5.75 -22.14
C GLU A 88 42.73 5.90 -21.06
N ARG A 89 43.87 6.54 -21.36
CA ARG A 89 44.84 6.99 -20.34
C ARG A 89 44.28 8.20 -19.60
N LYS A 90 43.20 7.96 -18.84
CA LYS A 90 42.64 8.91 -17.88
C LYS A 90 43.76 9.46 -17.02
N SER A 91 43.87 10.78 -16.96
CA SER A 91 44.85 11.46 -16.11
C SER A 91 44.69 10.98 -14.67
N GLU A 92 45.77 10.95 -13.87
CA GLU A 92 45.67 10.59 -12.45
C GLU A 92 44.64 11.47 -11.69
N ALA A 93 44.45 12.71 -12.16
CA ALA A 93 43.41 13.62 -11.65
C ALA A 93 41.98 13.13 -11.98
N GLU A 94 41.78 12.52 -13.14
CA GLU A 94 40.48 11.98 -13.57
C GLU A 94 40.15 10.69 -12.82
N LYS A 95 41.14 9.83 -12.53
CA LYS A 95 40.95 8.66 -11.68
C LYS A 95 40.57 9.04 -10.24
N ARG A 96 41.24 10.06 -9.67
CA ARG A 96 40.87 10.58 -8.34
C ARG A 96 39.47 11.20 -8.33
N ARG A 97 39.06 11.83 -9.43
CA ARG A 97 37.70 12.35 -9.58
C ARG A 97 36.68 11.21 -9.66
N ASP A 98 36.93 10.18 -10.47
CA ASP A 98 36.08 8.99 -10.56
C ASP A 98 35.94 8.29 -9.19
N GLU A 99 37.04 8.12 -8.44
CA GLU A 99 37.01 7.55 -7.08
C GLU A 99 36.22 8.40 -6.08
N LEU A 100 36.25 9.73 -6.22
CA LEU A 100 35.47 10.65 -5.38
C LEU A 100 33.99 10.60 -5.76
N GLU A 101 33.67 10.55 -7.05
CA GLU A 101 32.31 10.44 -7.57
C GLU A 101 31.69 9.08 -7.18
N GLU A 102 32.45 7.99 -7.23
CA GLU A 102 32.02 6.67 -6.78
C GLU A 102 31.71 6.67 -5.28
N LYS A 103 32.61 7.20 -4.44
CA LYS A 103 32.36 7.33 -2.98
C LYS A 103 31.16 8.22 -2.67
N LEU A 104 30.93 9.29 -3.44
CA LEU A 104 29.76 10.14 -3.29
C LEU A 104 28.49 9.37 -3.68
N ALA A 105 28.52 8.65 -4.80
CA ALA A 105 27.39 7.84 -5.26
C ALA A 105 27.05 6.71 -4.27
N GLU A 106 28.04 6.06 -3.67
CA GLU A 106 27.85 5.06 -2.63
C GLU A 106 27.19 5.66 -1.39
N LYS A 107 27.64 6.82 -0.92
CA LYS A 107 27.02 7.51 0.22
C LYS A 107 25.58 7.91 -0.07
N LEU A 108 25.31 8.49 -1.24
CA LEU A 108 23.95 8.86 -1.65
C LEU A 108 23.04 7.62 -1.77
N LYS A 109 23.58 6.49 -2.22
CA LYS A 109 22.85 5.23 -2.28
C LYS A 109 22.53 4.73 -0.87
N GLN A 110 23.50 4.73 0.04
CA GLN A 110 23.30 4.33 1.44
C GLN A 110 22.28 5.22 2.15
N GLU A 111 22.37 6.54 2.00
CA GLU A 111 21.41 7.48 2.57
C GLU A 111 20.00 7.25 2.03
N LYS A 112 19.86 7.01 0.71
CA LYS A 112 18.58 6.69 0.09
C LYS A 112 18.01 5.36 0.59
N GLU A 113 18.86 4.35 0.75
CA GLU A 113 18.48 3.04 1.28
C GLU A 113 18.01 3.16 2.73
N GLN A 114 18.79 3.81 3.60
CA GLN A 114 18.42 4.08 4.99
C GLN A 114 17.10 4.87 5.11
N LEU A 115 16.90 5.89 4.28
CA LEU A 115 15.64 6.63 4.25
C LEU A 115 14.46 5.75 3.80
N SER A 116 14.68 4.88 2.81
CA SER A 116 13.64 3.97 2.32
C SER A 116 13.28 2.91 3.36
N GLU A 117 14.26 2.40 4.10
CA GLU A 117 14.08 1.45 5.19
C GLU A 117 13.37 2.10 6.37
N ALA A 118 13.79 3.30 6.79
CA ALA A 118 13.14 4.06 7.85
C ALA A 118 11.68 4.38 7.50
N TYR A 119 11.41 4.78 6.25
CA TYR A 119 10.05 5.02 5.79
C TYR A 119 9.22 3.73 5.80
N ARG A 120 9.78 2.60 5.35
CA ARG A 120 9.10 1.30 5.38
C ARG A 120 8.75 0.89 6.81
N GLN A 121 9.70 0.99 7.74
CA GLN A 121 9.50 0.67 9.16
C GLN A 121 8.44 1.59 9.79
N GLU A 122 8.46 2.88 9.47
CA GLU A 122 7.46 3.83 9.98
C GLU A 122 6.05 3.49 9.46
N MET A 123 5.93 3.14 8.18
CA MET A 123 4.65 2.75 7.58
C MET A 123 4.14 1.43 8.15
N GLU A 124 5.02 0.46 8.37
CA GLU A 124 4.69 -0.82 9.01
C GLU A 124 4.24 -0.61 10.47
N ALA A 125 4.97 0.20 11.24
CA ALA A 125 4.60 0.55 12.61
C ALA A 125 3.24 1.28 12.66
N LYS A 126 2.98 2.21 11.75
CA LYS A 126 1.69 2.89 11.62
C LYS A 126 0.57 1.91 11.29
N GLN A 127 0.80 0.98 10.35
CA GLN A 127 -0.19 -0.04 10.00
C GLN A 127 -0.46 -0.99 11.16
N ALA A 128 0.57 -1.44 11.88
CA ALA A 128 0.43 -2.28 13.06
C ALA A 128 -0.35 -1.55 14.16
N ALA A 129 -0.04 -0.29 14.44
CA ALA A 129 -0.75 0.52 15.42
C ALA A 129 -2.24 0.70 15.07
N VAL A 130 -2.56 0.94 13.79
CA VAL A 130 -3.96 1.05 13.33
C VAL A 130 -4.69 -0.28 13.44
N LYS A 131 -4.05 -1.39 13.06
CA LYS A 131 -4.62 -2.74 13.20
C LYS A 131 -4.90 -3.08 14.66
N PHE A 132 -3.93 -2.84 15.54
CA PHE A 132 -4.08 -3.06 16.98
C PHE A 132 -5.24 -2.23 17.55
N ARG A 133 -5.29 -0.93 17.23
CA ARG A 133 -6.40 -0.07 17.68
C ARG A 133 -7.75 -0.57 17.19
N ARG A 134 -7.85 -0.98 15.93
CA ARG A 134 -9.09 -1.53 15.36
C ARG A 134 -9.51 -2.82 16.06
N GLN A 135 -8.57 -3.73 16.34
CA GLN A 135 -8.86 -4.96 17.08
C GLN A 135 -9.38 -4.67 18.49
N GLU A 136 -8.79 -3.70 19.18
CA GLU A 136 -9.26 -3.27 20.50
C GLU A 136 -10.65 -2.61 20.44
N GLU A 137 -10.91 -1.76 19.44
CA GLU A 137 -12.24 -1.17 19.20
C GLU A 137 -13.31 -2.25 18.92
N ASP A 138 -12.98 -3.25 18.10
CA ASP A 138 -13.89 -4.35 17.78
C ASP A 138 -14.15 -5.24 19.01
N ARG A 139 -13.11 -5.57 19.80
CA ARG A 139 -13.26 -6.28 21.09
C ARG A 139 -14.13 -5.50 22.08
N ALA A 140 -13.93 -4.19 22.20
CA ALA A 140 -14.74 -3.34 23.07
C ALA A 140 -16.21 -3.33 22.62
N ARG A 141 -16.47 -3.26 21.31
CA ARG A 141 -17.84 -3.33 20.76
C ARG A 141 -18.51 -4.68 21.05
N GLU A 142 -17.77 -5.77 20.91
CA GLU A 142 -18.26 -7.12 21.21
C GLU A 142 -18.60 -7.26 22.69
N GLN A 143 -17.74 -6.78 23.60
CA GLN A 143 -17.99 -6.77 25.03
C GLN A 143 -19.25 -5.97 25.38
N GLN A 144 -19.39 -4.76 24.84
CA GLN A 144 -20.58 -3.93 25.05
C GLN A 144 -21.86 -4.66 24.59
N THR A 145 -21.82 -5.30 23.42
CA THR A 145 -22.96 -6.06 22.89
C THR A 145 -23.31 -7.23 23.81
N LYS A 146 -22.31 -7.98 24.28
CA LYS A 146 -22.51 -9.09 25.24
C LYS A 146 -23.10 -8.61 26.55
N GLU A 147 -22.65 -7.48 27.08
CA GLU A 147 -23.19 -6.88 28.31
C GLU A 147 -24.66 -6.52 28.17
N VAL A 148 -25.05 -5.87 27.06
CA VAL A 148 -26.45 -5.53 26.79
C VAL A 148 -27.31 -6.79 26.68
N LEU A 149 -26.83 -7.82 26.00
CA LEU A 149 -27.53 -9.10 25.89
C LEU A 149 -27.66 -9.81 27.25
N ARG A 150 -26.61 -9.80 28.08
CA ARG A 150 -26.65 -10.34 29.44
C ARG A 150 -27.66 -9.59 30.31
N ALA A 151 -27.64 -8.25 30.28
CA ALA A 151 -28.61 -7.42 30.99
C ALA A 151 -30.05 -7.72 30.53
N ASN A 152 -30.26 -7.88 29.22
CA ASN A 152 -31.57 -8.25 28.68
C ASN A 152 -32.02 -9.64 29.17
N ARG A 153 -31.15 -10.66 29.12
CA ARG A 153 -31.45 -12.02 29.61
C ARG A 153 -31.86 -12.01 31.09
N VAL A 154 -31.16 -11.24 31.94
CA VAL A 154 -31.49 -11.09 33.37
C VAL A 154 -32.88 -10.49 33.56
N ASN A 155 -33.27 -9.53 32.72
CA ASN A 155 -34.61 -8.95 32.77
C ASN A 155 -35.67 -9.94 32.30
N VAL A 156 -35.40 -10.67 31.21
CA VAL A 156 -36.32 -11.66 30.62
C VAL A 156 -36.56 -12.86 31.54
N ALA A 157 -35.55 -13.30 32.31
CA ALA A 157 -35.68 -14.44 33.23
C ALA A 157 -36.72 -14.24 34.36
N LYS A 158 -37.20 -13.00 34.56
CA LYS A 158 -38.28 -12.68 35.51
C LYS A 158 -39.67 -13.02 34.98
N TYR A 159 -39.79 -13.40 33.70
CA TYR A 159 -41.05 -13.63 33.02
C TYR A 159 -41.18 -15.09 32.57
N LEU A 160 -42.42 -15.55 32.45
CA LEU A 160 -42.73 -16.85 31.84
C LEU A 160 -42.72 -16.73 30.33
N GLN A 161 -42.20 -17.76 29.66
CA GLN A 161 -42.14 -17.86 28.21
C GLN A 161 -43.28 -18.74 27.68
N THR A 162 -44.01 -18.28 26.66
CA THR A 162 -45.00 -19.10 25.94
C THR A 162 -44.32 -20.04 24.93
N LYS A 163 -45.00 -21.13 24.57
CA LYS A 163 -44.57 -22.06 23.50
C LYS A 163 -44.91 -21.57 22.09
N SER A 164 -45.41 -20.33 21.94
CA SER A 164 -45.78 -19.75 20.66
C SER A 164 -44.55 -19.30 19.86
N GLN A 165 -44.69 -19.19 18.55
CA GLN A 165 -43.75 -18.47 17.69
C GLN A 165 -44.47 -17.24 17.13
N PRO A 166 -44.07 -16.01 17.52
CA PRO A 166 -42.97 -15.65 18.42
C PRO A 166 -43.25 -15.97 19.92
N PRO A 167 -42.19 -16.18 20.74
CA PRO A 167 -42.35 -16.34 22.18
C PRO A 167 -42.82 -15.04 22.83
N LEU A 168 -43.78 -15.14 23.75
CA LEU A 168 -44.29 -14.04 24.54
C LEU A 168 -43.82 -14.20 25.98
N TYR A 169 -43.37 -13.09 26.58
CA TYR A 169 -42.93 -13.03 27.97
C TYR A 169 -44.00 -12.33 28.79
N PHE A 170 -44.50 -12.99 29.84
CA PHE A 170 -45.54 -12.42 30.69
C PHE A 170 -45.36 -12.84 32.15
N LEU A 171 -45.93 -12.03 33.06
CA LEU A 171 -45.99 -12.35 34.48
C LEU A 171 -47.46 -12.36 34.92
N PRO A 172 -47.98 -13.49 35.42
CA PRO A 172 -49.33 -13.55 35.97
C PRO A 172 -49.49 -12.62 37.17
N LYS A 173 -50.69 -12.05 37.33
CA LYS A 173 -51.03 -11.17 38.46
C LYS A 173 -50.96 -11.89 39.82
N THR A 174 -51.33 -13.17 39.85
CA THR A 174 -51.30 -14.01 41.06
C THR A 174 -50.44 -15.24 40.79
N PRO A 175 -49.16 -15.24 41.18
CA PRO A 175 -48.28 -16.38 40.94
C PRO A 175 -48.67 -17.55 41.85
N ASN A 176 -48.80 -18.74 41.25
CA ASN A 176 -48.90 -20.00 41.99
C ASN A 176 -47.51 -20.46 42.45
N GLU A 177 -47.40 -21.31 43.47
CA GLU A 177 -46.14 -21.85 43.98
C GLU A 177 -45.31 -22.52 42.86
N ALA A 178 -45.97 -23.27 41.97
CA ALA A 178 -45.32 -23.89 40.80
C ALA A 178 -44.74 -22.87 39.81
N ILE A 179 -45.31 -21.66 39.72
CA ILE A 179 -44.79 -20.59 38.86
C ILE A 179 -43.56 -19.95 39.52
N VAL A 180 -43.61 -19.75 40.84
CA VAL A 180 -42.47 -19.22 41.60
C VAL A 180 -41.28 -20.17 41.52
N SER A 181 -41.50 -21.49 41.66
CA SER A 181 -40.42 -22.47 41.51
C SER A 181 -39.84 -22.45 40.10
N LEU A 182 -40.68 -22.37 39.06
CA LEU A 182 -40.23 -22.31 37.68
C LEU A 182 -39.39 -21.06 37.38
N LEU A 183 -39.78 -19.90 37.91
CA LEU A 183 -39.00 -18.66 37.78
C LEU A 183 -37.68 -18.73 38.56
N ALA A 184 -37.67 -19.36 39.74
CA ALA A 184 -36.45 -19.59 40.52
C ALA A 184 -35.48 -20.53 39.78
N ASP A 185 -35.99 -21.57 39.13
CA ASP A 185 -35.17 -22.48 38.32
C ASP A 185 -34.62 -21.79 37.07
N ALA A 186 -35.43 -20.98 36.38
CA ALA A 186 -35.00 -20.21 35.21
C ALA A 186 -33.91 -19.18 35.56
N THR A 187 -34.09 -18.46 36.66
CA THR A 187 -33.07 -17.49 37.14
C THR A 187 -31.79 -18.19 37.59
N ARG A 188 -31.89 -19.33 38.28
CA ARG A 188 -30.72 -20.15 38.64
C ARG A 188 -29.99 -20.67 37.40
N ALA A 189 -30.71 -21.17 36.41
CA ALA A 189 -30.12 -21.65 35.16
C ALA A 189 -29.37 -20.52 34.44
N LEU A 190 -29.96 -19.32 34.37
CA LEU A 190 -29.30 -18.16 33.79
C LEU A 190 -27.99 -17.81 34.53
N VAL A 191 -27.99 -17.80 35.86
CA VAL A 191 -26.76 -17.54 36.65
C VAL A 191 -25.67 -18.55 36.29
N MET A 192 -26.00 -19.84 36.30
CA MET A 192 -25.05 -20.90 35.93
C MET A 192 -24.50 -20.74 34.52
N ASP A 193 -25.35 -20.36 33.56
CA ASP A 193 -24.92 -20.14 32.18
C ASP A 193 -24.04 -18.89 32.04
N THR A 194 -24.34 -17.81 32.76
CA THR A 194 -23.46 -16.63 32.79
C THR A 194 -22.11 -16.91 33.44
N GLU A 195 -22.07 -17.76 34.47
CA GLU A 195 -20.82 -18.19 35.11
C GLU A 195 -20.00 -19.06 34.17
N LYS A 196 -20.62 -20.02 33.48
CA LYS A 196 -19.95 -20.83 32.45
C LYS A 196 -19.38 -19.97 31.33
N GLU A 197 -20.18 -19.03 30.79
CA GLU A 197 -19.70 -18.08 29.78
C GLU A 197 -18.47 -17.31 30.27
N ARG A 198 -18.50 -16.82 31.52
CA ARG A 198 -17.36 -16.08 32.10
C ARG A 198 -16.11 -16.95 32.26
N VAL A 199 -16.26 -18.21 32.68
CA VAL A 199 -15.14 -19.16 32.78
C VAL A 199 -14.56 -19.46 31.40
N LEU A 200 -15.41 -19.66 30.40
CA LEU A 200 -14.98 -19.87 29.01
C LEU A 200 -14.24 -18.64 28.46
N GLU A 201 -14.71 -17.42 28.76
CA GLU A 201 -14.02 -16.18 28.36
C GLU A 201 -12.65 -16.04 29.03
N LEU A 202 -12.52 -16.38 30.32
CA LEU A 202 -11.23 -16.37 31.01
C LEU A 202 -10.26 -17.41 30.44
N ASN A 203 -10.75 -18.61 30.13
CA ASN A 203 -9.94 -19.65 29.50
C ASN A 203 -9.51 -19.24 28.08
N ALA A 204 -10.42 -18.69 27.27
CA ALA A 204 -10.09 -18.21 25.92
C ALA A 204 -9.10 -17.04 25.95
N ALA A 205 -9.17 -16.15 26.95
CA ALA A 205 -8.20 -15.08 27.11
C ALA A 205 -6.81 -15.57 27.57
N SER A 206 -6.71 -16.79 28.11
CA SER A 206 -5.45 -17.38 28.58
C SER A 206 -4.71 -18.20 27.51
N GLU A 207 -5.34 -18.48 26.37
CA GLU A 207 -4.68 -19.07 25.21
C GLU A 207 -4.17 -17.93 24.31
N PRO A 208 -2.88 -17.57 24.34
CA PRO A 208 -2.35 -16.63 23.37
C PRO A 208 -2.45 -17.27 21.98
N GLU A 209 -3.20 -16.63 21.10
CA GLU A 209 -3.18 -16.84 19.64
C GLU A 209 -1.71 -16.90 19.18
N ASN A 210 -1.20 -18.11 18.97
CA ASN A 210 0.15 -18.36 18.44
C ASN A 210 0.14 -18.12 16.93
N GLU A 211 -0.14 -16.90 16.50
CA GLU A 211 -0.08 -16.49 15.10
C GLU A 211 1.19 -15.67 14.85
N ASP A 212 2.37 -16.30 14.89
CA ASP A 212 3.61 -15.63 14.45
C ASP A 212 4.74 -16.59 13.99
N ASN A 213 4.43 -17.84 13.64
CA ASN A 213 5.44 -18.80 13.16
C ASN A 213 5.51 -18.97 11.63
N SER A 214 4.68 -18.30 10.83
CA SER A 214 4.69 -18.51 9.36
C SER A 214 5.58 -17.54 8.57
N ALA A 215 6.15 -16.51 9.20
CA ALA A 215 6.96 -15.50 8.50
C ALA A 215 8.48 -15.75 8.56
N LYS A 216 8.96 -16.70 9.37
CA LYS A 216 10.40 -17.01 9.50
C LYS A 216 10.91 -18.11 8.55
N ASP A 217 10.04 -18.96 8.02
CA ASP A 217 10.44 -20.04 7.10
C ASP A 217 10.69 -19.57 5.65
N ALA A 218 10.36 -18.34 5.30
CA ALA A 218 10.55 -17.82 3.94
C ALA A 218 11.93 -17.18 3.70
N MET A 219 12.78 -17.03 4.72
CA MET A 219 14.10 -16.37 4.58
C MET A 219 15.30 -17.34 4.53
N ASP A 220 15.10 -18.64 4.77
CA ASP A 220 16.20 -19.63 4.84
C ASP A 220 16.34 -20.54 3.60
N VAL A 221 15.55 -20.28 2.54
CA VAL A 221 15.57 -21.12 1.31
C VAL A 221 16.56 -20.63 0.25
N ASP A 222 17.11 -19.41 0.36
CA ASP A 222 18.02 -18.83 -0.64
C ASP A 222 19.52 -18.92 -0.29
N ARG A 223 19.90 -19.77 0.68
CA ARG A 223 21.32 -19.94 1.10
C ARG A 223 21.88 -21.38 0.99
N SER A 224 21.29 -22.24 0.18
CA SER A 224 21.85 -23.58 -0.13
C SER A 224 22.31 -23.70 -1.57
#